data_AF-G2T583-F1
#
_entry.id   AF-G2T583-F1
#
_cell.length_a   1.000
_cell.length_b   1.000
_cell.length_c   1.000
_cell.angle_alpha   90.00
_cell.angle_beta   90.00
_cell.angle_gamma   90.00
#
_symmetry.space_group_name_H-M   'P 1'
#
loop_
_entity.id
_entity.type
_entity.pdbx_description
1 polymer ?
#
loop_
_entity_poly.entity_id
_entity_poly.type
_entity_poly.pdbx_seq_one_letter_code
_entity_poly.pdbx_strand_id
1 'polypeptide(L)'
;MLYYNYEKLNLWWFIGTSAVALIFYELTFCRTGIAVFFFTWALIIFEKIAKDRYKVIFTLSVPAGAIFSLLVMIFYDGGNSFMHLLNHLVSGRSYIMSSYYKAQGVSLFPRVQELFYGEYYGLIDNTYMYVFLYCGGLVAVFFFVLVQKTLMRLYREGHYKELAMITAFALYGVLEQFVMNGFMNPFILLCGILLYPDILDQNTAGIEK
;
A
#
# COMPACT_ATOMS: atom_id res chain seq x y z
N MET A 1 3.91 -17.41 1.25
CA MET A 1 3.99 -18.19 2.50
C MET A 1 3.06 -17.69 3.59
N LEU A 2 3.17 -16.43 4.04
CA LEU A 2 2.39 -15.91 5.18
C LEU A 2 0.87 -16.00 4.97
N TYR A 3 0.37 -15.61 3.79
CA TYR A 3 -1.06 -15.69 3.46
C TYR A 3 -1.62 -17.14 3.44
N TYR A 4 -0.84 -18.09 2.92
CA TYR A 4 -1.27 -19.48 2.81
C TYR A 4 -1.34 -20.17 4.19
N ASN A 5 -0.38 -19.85 5.08
CA ASN A 5 -0.30 -20.44 6.41
C ASN A 5 -0.89 -19.55 7.53
N TYR A 6 -1.73 -18.57 7.18
CA TYR A 6 -2.16 -17.49 8.07
C TYR A 6 -2.75 -17.98 9.41
N GLU A 7 -3.57 -19.03 9.37
CA GLU A 7 -4.17 -19.62 10.57
C GLU A 7 -3.13 -20.28 11.48
N LYS A 8 -2.10 -20.89 10.89
CA LYS A 8 -1.01 -21.58 11.60
C LYS A 8 0.09 -20.63 12.11
N LEU A 9 0.02 -19.34 11.77
CA LEU A 9 1.02 -18.36 12.20
C LEU A 9 1.03 -18.22 13.72
N ASN A 10 2.15 -18.58 14.34
CA ASN A 10 2.42 -18.45 15.76
C ASN A 10 3.77 -17.73 15.97
N LEU A 11 4.20 -17.60 17.22
CA LEU A 11 5.46 -16.95 17.57
C LEU A 11 6.69 -17.64 16.92
N TRP A 12 6.66 -18.95 16.74
CA TRP A 12 7.75 -19.69 16.08
C TRP A 12 7.85 -19.37 14.60
N TRP A 13 6.71 -19.21 13.91
CA TRP A 13 6.69 -18.72 12.54
C TRP A 13 7.22 -17.28 12.45
N PHE A 14 6.91 -16.42 13.41
CA PHE A 14 7.48 -15.07 13.47
C PHE A 14 9.01 -15.10 13.57
N ILE A 15 9.54 -15.87 14.52
CA ILE A 15 10.99 -16.00 14.72
C ILE A 15 11.67 -16.58 13.47
N GLY A 16 11.14 -17.69 12.93
CA GLY A 16 11.70 -18.34 11.76
C GLY A 16 11.69 -17.45 10.51
N THR A 17 10.56 -16.79 10.23
CA THR A 17 10.46 -15.90 9.06
C THR A 17 11.28 -14.62 9.24
N SER A 18 11.42 -14.10 10.47
CA SER A 18 12.27 -12.93 10.76
C SER A 18 13.75 -13.24 10.57
N ALA A 19 14.21 -14.44 10.98
CA ALA A 19 15.57 -14.88 10.74
C ALA A 19 15.88 -14.95 9.23
N VAL A 20 14.97 -15.53 8.44
CA VAL A 20 15.08 -15.55 6.97
C VAL A 20 15.10 -14.12 6.41
N ALA A 21 14.19 -13.24 6.84
CA ALA A 21 14.13 -11.86 6.37
C ALA A 21 15.41 -11.07 6.67
N LEU A 22 16.03 -11.27 7.84
CA LEU A 22 17.31 -10.66 8.20
C LEU A 22 18.48 -11.18 7.37
N ILE A 23 18.53 -12.49 7.08
CA ILE A 23 19.52 -13.07 6.16
C ILE A 23 19.36 -12.47 4.76
N PHE A 24 18.13 -12.38 4.26
CA PHE A 24 17.84 -11.76 2.98
C PHE A 24 18.23 -10.28 2.96
N TYR A 25 18.04 -9.56 4.06
CA TYR A 25 18.47 -8.18 4.20
C TYR A 25 19.99 -8.03 4.10
N GLU A 26 20.77 -8.88 4.76
CA GLU A 26 22.24 -8.88 4.62
C GLU A 26 22.70 -9.19 3.19
N LEU A 27 21.95 -10.02 2.46
CA LEU A 27 22.29 -10.37 1.07
C LEU A 27 21.86 -9.31 0.04
N THR A 28 20.74 -8.65 0.26
CA THR A 28 20.12 -7.74 -0.73
C THR A 28 20.21 -6.26 -0.37
N PHE A 29 20.59 -5.94 0.87
CA PHE A 29 20.58 -4.59 1.46
C PHE A 29 19.25 -3.83 1.27
N CYS A 30 18.14 -4.57 1.11
CA CYS A 30 16.83 -4.01 0.82
C CYS A 30 16.12 -3.54 2.11
N ARG A 31 16.33 -2.25 2.44
CA ARG A 31 15.73 -1.59 3.63
C ARG A 31 14.21 -1.54 3.59
N THR A 32 13.61 -1.33 2.43
CA THR A 32 12.14 -1.27 2.27
C THR A 32 11.50 -2.64 2.48
N GLY A 33 12.12 -3.70 1.98
CA GLY A 33 11.64 -5.08 2.13
C GLY A 33 11.53 -5.50 3.60
N ILE A 34 12.53 -5.16 4.42
CA ILE A 34 12.51 -5.54 5.85
C ILE A 34 11.47 -4.73 6.65
N ALA A 35 11.31 -3.44 6.34
CA ALA A 35 10.32 -2.59 6.98
C ALA A 35 8.89 -3.10 6.71
N VAL A 36 8.60 -3.44 5.45
CA VAL A 36 7.30 -3.97 5.02
C VAL A 36 7.04 -5.33 5.66
N PHE A 37 8.06 -6.18 5.79
CA PHE A 37 7.95 -7.48 6.43
C PHE A 37 7.53 -7.36 7.90
N PHE A 38 8.25 -6.55 8.70
CA PHE A 38 7.92 -6.35 10.12
C PHE A 38 6.58 -5.64 10.30
N PHE A 39 6.26 -4.69 9.42
CA PHE A 39 4.94 -4.05 9.42
C PHE A 39 3.82 -5.06 9.14
N THR A 40 3.99 -5.95 8.17
CA THR A 40 3.03 -7.01 7.87
C THR A 40 2.81 -7.91 9.08
N TRP A 41 3.87 -8.31 9.79
CA TRP A 41 3.75 -9.07 11.03
C TRP A 41 3.05 -8.31 12.14
N ALA A 42 3.32 -7.01 12.30
CA ALA A 42 2.61 -6.17 13.27
C ALA A 42 1.10 -6.13 12.98
N LEU A 43 0.70 -6.03 11.71
CA LEU A 43 -0.71 -6.09 11.30
C LEU A 43 -1.34 -7.46 11.59
N ILE A 44 -0.63 -8.55 11.33
CA ILE A 44 -1.10 -9.92 11.64
C ILE A 44 -1.31 -10.09 13.15
N ILE A 45 -0.35 -9.65 13.96
CA ILE A 45 -0.45 -9.72 15.42
C ILE A 45 -1.63 -8.86 15.91
N PHE A 46 -1.76 -7.65 15.37
CA PHE A 46 -2.88 -6.77 15.70
C PHE A 46 -4.22 -7.41 15.32
N GLU A 47 -4.33 -8.02 14.13
CA GLU A 47 -5.55 -8.71 13.69
C GLU A 47 -5.94 -9.84 14.66
N LYS A 48 -4.98 -10.65 15.10
CA LYS A 48 -5.24 -11.78 16.02
C LYS A 48 -5.61 -11.36 17.45
N ILE A 49 -5.13 -10.21 17.92
CA ILE A 49 -5.36 -9.74 19.30
C ILE A 49 -6.55 -8.78 19.38
N ALA A 50 -6.77 -7.96 18.35
CA ALA A 50 -7.77 -6.91 18.37
C ALA A 50 -9.18 -7.47 18.21
N LYS A 51 -10.12 -6.90 18.98
CA LYS A 51 -11.55 -7.14 18.76
C LYS A 51 -11.96 -6.58 17.40
N ASP A 52 -12.96 -7.21 16.79
CA ASP A 52 -13.49 -6.85 15.46
C ASP A 52 -13.84 -5.37 15.29
N ARG A 53 -14.33 -4.70 16.33
CA ARG A 53 -14.60 -3.24 16.31
C ARG A 53 -13.36 -2.38 15.97
N TYR A 54 -12.16 -2.83 16.33
CA TYR A 54 -10.91 -2.08 16.12
C TYR A 54 -10.26 -2.41 14.78
N LYS A 55 -10.65 -3.52 14.14
CA LYS A 55 -10.17 -3.90 12.80
C LYS A 55 -10.64 -2.93 11.71
N VAL A 56 -11.60 -2.04 12.02
CA VAL A 56 -12.00 -0.92 11.14
C VAL A 56 -10.82 -0.01 10.77
N ILE A 57 -9.78 0.06 11.60
CA ILE A 57 -8.57 0.86 11.34
C ILE A 57 -7.91 0.43 10.01
N PHE A 58 -7.98 -0.85 9.66
CA PHE A 58 -7.44 -1.34 8.38
C PHE A 58 -8.14 -0.73 7.17
N THR A 59 -9.44 -0.39 7.29
CA THR A 59 -10.18 0.28 6.21
C THR A 59 -9.72 1.72 5.99
N LEU A 60 -9.01 2.32 6.95
CA LEU A 60 -8.47 3.68 6.86
C LEU A 60 -7.05 3.71 6.28
N SER A 61 -6.44 2.55 6.01
CA SER A 61 -5.06 2.46 5.55
C SER A 61 -4.80 3.20 4.23
N VAL A 62 -5.67 2.99 3.24
CA VAL A 62 -5.60 3.63 1.92
C VAL A 62 -5.82 5.14 1.98
N PRO A 63 -6.91 5.67 2.58
CA PRO A 63 -7.09 7.12 2.67
C PRO A 63 -6.01 7.78 3.54
N ALA A 64 -5.56 7.14 4.63
CA ALA A 64 -4.45 7.64 5.43
C ALA A 64 -3.16 7.71 4.61
N GLY A 65 -2.82 6.67 3.84
CA GLY A 65 -1.64 6.66 2.97
C GLY A 65 -1.70 7.72 1.86
N ALA A 66 -2.87 7.92 1.26
CA ALA A 66 -3.10 8.94 0.24
C ALA A 66 -2.96 10.36 0.80
N ILE A 67 -3.61 10.65 1.94
CA ILE A 67 -3.53 11.94 2.62
C ILE A 67 -2.09 12.21 3.08
N PHE A 68 -1.44 11.22 3.69
CA PHE A 68 -0.04 11.33 4.10
C PHE A 68 0.86 11.68 2.91
N SER A 69 0.73 10.96 1.80
CA SER A 69 1.54 11.18 0.60
C SER A 69 1.28 12.57 0.00
N LEU A 70 0.03 13.03 0.02
CA LEU A 70 -0.35 14.37 -0.45
C LEU A 70 0.21 15.48 0.46
N LEU A 71 0.09 15.33 1.78
CA LEU A 71 0.64 16.29 2.74
C LEU A 71 2.16 16.40 2.62
N VAL A 72 2.84 15.25 2.51
CA VAL A 72 4.29 15.21 2.29
C VAL A 72 4.63 15.91 0.97
N MET A 73 3.92 15.66 -0.13
CA MET A 73 4.17 16.32 -1.41
C MET A 73 4.05 17.86 -1.33
N ILE A 74 2.98 18.36 -0.69
CA ILE A 74 2.68 19.80 -0.62
C ILE A 74 3.61 20.54 0.34
N PHE A 75 3.83 19.98 1.53
CA PHE A 75 4.58 20.64 2.61
C PHE A 75 6.05 20.22 2.67
N TYR A 76 6.57 19.51 1.68
CA TYR A 76 7.97 19.12 1.65
C TYR A 76 8.89 20.35 1.60
N ASP A 77 9.70 20.48 2.64
CA ASP A 77 10.77 21.46 2.74
C ASP A 77 12.11 20.76 3.00
N GLY A 78 13.04 20.90 2.06
CA GLY A 78 14.37 20.31 2.14
C GLY A 78 15.26 20.93 3.24
N GLY A 79 14.90 22.12 3.75
CA GLY A 79 15.61 22.76 4.86
C GLY A 79 15.27 22.19 6.24
N ASN A 80 14.16 21.46 6.36
CA ASN A 80 13.72 20.92 7.65
C ASN A 80 14.36 19.54 7.91
N SER A 81 15.07 19.40 9.05
CA SER A 81 15.73 18.16 9.46
C SER A 81 14.78 16.95 9.55
N PHE A 82 13.52 17.16 9.95
CA PHE A 82 12.51 16.11 10.00
C PHE A 82 12.13 15.62 8.59
N MET A 83 11.89 16.54 7.66
CA MET A 83 11.53 16.19 6.28
C MET A 83 12.71 15.57 5.53
N HIS A 84 13.94 15.97 5.84
CA HIS A 84 15.14 15.32 5.32
C HIS A 84 15.27 13.88 5.81
N LEU A 85 15.01 13.61 7.10
CA LEU A 85 14.98 12.25 7.65
C LEU A 85 13.88 11.41 7.00
N LEU A 86 12.66 11.96 6.87
CA LEU A 86 11.54 11.30 6.21
C LEU A 86 11.89 10.97 4.75
N ASN A 87 12.48 11.92 4.03
CA ASN A 87 12.95 11.69 2.66
C ASN A 87 13.98 10.57 2.60
N HIS A 88 14.91 10.51 3.56
CA HIS A 88 15.89 9.42 3.63
C HIS A 88 15.23 8.05 3.87
N LEU A 89 14.21 7.99 4.73
CA LEU A 89 13.45 6.76 5.01
C LEU A 89 12.65 6.26 3.81
N VAL A 90 12.07 7.17 3.02
CA VAL A 90 11.30 6.85 1.80
C VAL A 90 12.21 6.84 0.55
N SER A 91 13.54 6.78 0.73
CA SER A 91 14.55 6.71 -0.34
C SER A 91 14.46 7.83 -1.38
N GLY A 92 14.21 9.07 -0.96
CA GLY A 92 14.23 10.25 -1.84
C GLY A 92 12.89 10.57 -2.52
N ARG A 93 11.87 9.73 -2.36
CA ARG A 93 10.59 9.87 -3.10
C ARG A 93 9.80 11.12 -2.71
N SER A 94 9.91 11.58 -1.46
CA SER A 94 9.26 12.82 -1.01
C SER A 94 9.77 14.04 -1.79
N TYR A 95 11.08 14.11 -2.03
CA TYR A 95 11.69 15.15 -2.87
C TYR A 95 11.22 15.07 -4.32
N ILE A 96 11.18 13.86 -4.91
CA ILE A 96 10.78 13.65 -6.31
C ILE A 96 9.32 14.10 -6.52
N MET A 97 8.40 13.63 -5.67
CA MET A 97 6.98 13.99 -5.77
C MET A 97 6.76 15.50 -5.62
N SER A 98 7.43 16.14 -4.66
CA SER A 98 7.30 17.59 -4.45
C SER A 98 7.88 18.40 -5.60
N SER A 99 8.98 17.94 -6.21
CA SER A 99 9.59 18.58 -7.39
C SER A 99 8.62 18.56 -8.57
N TYR A 100 8.02 17.41 -8.88
CA TYR A 100 7.00 17.31 -9.94
C TYR A 100 5.75 18.14 -9.63
N TYR A 101 5.30 18.18 -8.38
CA TYR A 101 4.19 19.02 -7.97
C TYR A 101 4.49 20.52 -8.19
N LYS A 102 5.71 20.98 -7.87
CA LYS A 102 6.11 22.38 -8.05
C LYS A 102 6.28 22.75 -9.53
N ALA A 103 6.75 21.82 -10.35
CA ALA A 103 6.98 22.07 -11.77
C ALA A 103 5.67 22.01 -12.59
N GLN A 104 4.81 21.03 -12.30
CA GLN A 104 3.65 20.73 -13.16
C GLN A 104 2.29 21.05 -12.52
N GLY A 105 2.24 21.24 -11.20
CA GLY A 105 1.00 21.45 -10.45
C GLY A 105 0.05 20.24 -10.50
N VAL A 106 -1.20 20.46 -10.08
CA VAL A 106 -2.26 19.43 -10.09
C VAL A 106 -3.14 19.62 -11.32
N SER A 107 -3.51 18.51 -11.98
CA SER A 107 -4.50 18.52 -13.06
C SER A 107 -5.70 17.67 -12.67
N LEU A 108 -6.88 18.06 -13.14
CA LEU A 108 -8.09 17.26 -13.01
C LEU A 108 -8.08 16.05 -13.96
N PHE A 109 -7.50 16.24 -15.16
CA PHE A 109 -7.47 15.27 -16.25
C PHE A 109 -6.10 14.59 -16.39
N PRO A 110 -6.05 13.38 -16.99
CA PRO A 110 -4.80 12.68 -17.28
C PRO A 110 -3.85 13.52 -18.13
N ARG A 111 -2.55 13.32 -17.91
CA ARG A 111 -1.48 13.99 -18.67
C ARG A 111 -0.65 12.98 -19.45
N VAL A 112 0.03 13.47 -20.49
CA VAL A 112 0.92 12.66 -21.32
C VAL A 112 2.24 12.40 -20.58
N GLN A 113 2.77 11.18 -20.69
CA GLN A 113 4.00 10.75 -19.99
C GLN A 113 5.24 11.55 -20.30
N GLU A 114 5.33 12.04 -21.54
CA GLU A 114 6.48 12.80 -22.02
C GLU A 114 6.71 14.07 -21.19
N LEU A 115 5.64 14.65 -20.62
CA LEU A 115 5.74 15.84 -19.76
C LEU A 115 6.55 15.56 -18.49
N PHE A 116 6.46 14.35 -17.94
CA PHE A 116 7.18 13.94 -16.73
C PHE A 116 8.61 13.48 -17.04
N TYR A 117 8.83 12.81 -18.17
CA TYR A 117 10.18 12.43 -18.59
C TYR A 117 11.05 13.63 -18.99
N GLY A 118 10.44 14.75 -19.41
CA GLY A 118 11.16 15.96 -19.79
C GLY A 118 11.89 16.67 -18.65
N GLU A 119 11.43 16.52 -17.40
CA GLU A 119 11.96 17.30 -16.25
C GLU A 119 12.99 16.56 -15.39
N TYR A 120 13.29 15.28 -15.70
CA TYR A 120 14.40 14.48 -15.14
C TYR A 120 14.61 14.53 -13.60
N TYR A 121 13.54 14.60 -12.82
CA TYR A 121 13.61 14.54 -11.34
C TYR A 121 13.69 13.10 -10.79
N GLY A 122 13.50 12.08 -11.65
CA GLY A 122 13.41 10.66 -11.26
C GLY A 122 12.01 10.08 -11.49
N LEU A 123 11.79 8.82 -11.11
CA LEU A 123 10.48 8.16 -11.22
C LEU A 123 9.60 8.46 -10.01
N ILE A 124 8.30 8.66 -10.24
CA ILE A 124 7.32 8.85 -9.15
C ILE A 124 6.97 7.47 -8.58
N ASP A 125 7.85 6.97 -7.72
CA ASP A 125 7.73 5.66 -7.09
C ASP A 125 6.79 5.68 -5.86
N ASN A 126 5.65 6.36 -5.98
CA ASN A 126 4.57 6.37 -5.00
C ASN A 126 3.26 6.24 -5.75
N THR A 127 2.55 5.15 -5.51
CA THR A 127 1.30 4.84 -6.19
C THR A 127 0.27 5.98 -6.09
N TYR A 128 0.08 6.52 -4.89
CA TYR A 128 -0.98 7.48 -4.62
C TYR A 128 -0.76 8.75 -5.42
N MET A 129 0.47 9.28 -5.37
CA MET A 129 0.85 10.49 -6.08
C MET A 129 1.04 10.24 -7.57
N TYR A 130 1.43 9.04 -7.97
CA TYR A 130 1.43 8.64 -9.37
C TYR A 130 0.03 8.73 -9.96
N VAL A 131 -0.97 8.06 -9.38
CA VAL A 131 -2.37 8.14 -9.89
C VAL A 131 -2.88 9.59 -9.86
N PHE A 132 -2.55 10.36 -8.81
CA PHE A 132 -3.02 11.74 -8.67
C PHE A 132 -2.40 12.71 -9.69
N LEU A 133 -1.08 12.69 -9.88
CA LEU A 133 -0.38 13.60 -10.79
C LEU A 133 -0.51 13.14 -12.25
N TYR A 134 -0.47 11.84 -12.48
CA TYR A 134 -0.42 11.24 -13.82
C TYR A 134 -1.82 11.05 -14.44
N CYS A 135 -2.70 10.34 -13.73
CA CYS A 135 -4.05 10.04 -14.21
C CYS A 135 -5.04 11.18 -13.92
N GLY A 136 -4.63 12.16 -13.13
CA GLY A 136 -5.44 13.33 -12.78
C GLY A 136 -6.34 13.10 -11.56
N GLY A 137 -6.73 14.21 -10.93
CA GLY A 137 -7.49 14.21 -9.69
C GLY A 137 -8.83 13.47 -9.77
N LEU A 138 -9.52 13.53 -10.92
CA LEU A 138 -10.82 12.86 -11.08
C LEU A 138 -10.66 11.34 -11.02
N VAL A 139 -9.70 10.80 -11.76
CA VAL A 139 -9.40 9.36 -11.78
C VAL A 139 -8.91 8.90 -10.40
N ALA A 140 -8.07 9.69 -9.73
CA ALA A 140 -7.60 9.39 -8.40
C ALA A 140 -8.73 9.33 -7.36
N VAL A 141 -9.65 10.30 -7.37
CA VAL A 141 -10.81 10.29 -6.46
C VAL A 141 -11.69 9.07 -6.73
N PHE A 142 -12.01 8.80 -7.99
CA PHE A 142 -12.79 7.63 -8.37
C PHE A 142 -12.14 6.33 -7.87
N PHE A 143 -10.83 6.20 -8.10
CA PHE A 143 -10.04 5.06 -7.66
C PHE A 143 -10.06 4.90 -6.13
N PHE A 144 -9.80 5.96 -5.36
CA PHE A 144 -9.81 5.88 -3.90
C PHE A 144 -11.19 5.56 -3.33
N VAL A 145 -12.27 6.06 -3.94
CA VAL A 145 -13.64 5.73 -3.54
C VAL A 145 -13.94 4.25 -3.77
N LEU A 146 -13.53 3.68 -4.91
CA LEU A 146 -13.71 2.26 -5.18
C LEU A 146 -12.95 1.40 -4.17
N VAL A 147 -11.68 1.71 -3.94
CA VAL A 147 -10.85 0.98 -2.98
C VAL A 147 -11.44 1.07 -1.57
N GLN A 148 -11.89 2.25 -1.15
CA GLN A 148 -12.54 2.43 0.15
C GLN A 148 -13.81 1.59 0.29
N LYS A 149 -14.65 1.53 -0.76
CA LYS A 149 -15.85 0.69 -0.77
C LYS A 149 -15.50 -0.79 -0.62
N THR A 150 -14.47 -1.27 -1.32
CA THR A 150 -14.02 -2.67 -1.20
C THR A 150 -13.51 -2.97 0.20
N LEU A 151 -12.67 -2.11 0.79
CA LEU A 151 -12.17 -2.30 2.16
C LEU A 151 -13.31 -2.35 3.19
N MET A 152 -14.28 -1.44 3.07
CA MET A 152 -15.46 -1.43 3.94
C MET A 152 -16.33 -2.67 3.78
N ARG A 153 -16.38 -3.24 2.56
CA ARG A 153 -17.09 -4.48 2.28
C ARG A 153 -16.42 -5.68 2.96
N LEU A 154 -15.11 -5.86 2.77
CA LEU A 154 -14.34 -6.92 3.45
C LEU A 154 -14.49 -6.84 4.98
N TYR A 155 -14.49 -5.62 5.52
CA TYR A 155 -14.70 -5.42 6.96
C TYR A 155 -16.09 -5.89 7.42
N ARG A 156 -17.14 -5.62 6.65
CA ARG A 156 -18.52 -6.04 6.98
C ARG A 156 -18.75 -7.54 6.81
N GLU A 157 -18.07 -8.15 5.84
CA GLU A 157 -18.13 -9.60 5.57
C GLU A 157 -17.20 -10.42 6.49
N GLY A 158 -16.38 -9.77 7.34
CA GLY A 158 -15.53 -10.44 8.32
C GLY A 158 -14.23 -11.02 7.75
N HIS A 159 -13.87 -10.67 6.50
CA HIS A 159 -12.65 -11.09 5.81
C HIS A 159 -11.40 -10.34 6.32
N TYR A 160 -11.09 -10.49 7.61
CA TYR A 160 -10.04 -9.72 8.30
C TYR A 160 -8.61 -10.10 7.86
N LYS A 161 -8.41 -11.35 7.44
CA LYS A 161 -7.13 -11.83 6.91
C LYS A 161 -6.75 -11.07 5.63
N GLU A 162 -7.68 -10.99 4.70
CA GLU A 162 -7.55 -10.29 3.43
C GLU A 162 -7.36 -8.80 3.70
N LEU A 163 -8.15 -8.24 4.63
CA LEU A 163 -8.09 -6.84 5.02
C LEU A 163 -6.71 -6.45 5.60
N ALA A 164 -6.10 -7.31 6.43
CA ALA A 164 -4.74 -7.09 6.95
C ALA A 164 -3.68 -7.15 5.84
N MET A 165 -3.81 -8.07 4.88
CA MET A 165 -2.89 -8.16 3.75
C MET A 165 -2.98 -6.97 2.82
N ILE A 166 -4.20 -6.52 2.50
CA ILE A 166 -4.43 -5.33 1.68
C ILE A 166 -3.87 -4.08 2.39
N THR A 167 -3.98 -4.01 3.71
CA THR A 167 -3.38 -2.91 4.49
C THR A 167 -1.85 -2.89 4.39
N ALA A 168 -1.20 -4.07 4.41
CA ALA A 168 0.23 -4.16 4.18
C ALA A 168 0.61 -3.65 2.77
N PHE A 169 -0.17 -4.03 1.75
CA PHE A 169 0.03 -3.54 0.37
C PHE A 169 -0.27 -2.04 0.22
N ALA A 170 -1.23 -1.50 0.97
CA ALA A 170 -1.52 -0.06 0.98
C ALA A 170 -0.32 0.73 1.50
N LEU A 171 0.31 0.29 2.59
CA LEU A 171 1.55 0.91 3.06
C LEU A 171 2.67 0.78 2.01
N TYR A 172 2.79 -0.39 1.39
CA TYR A 172 3.75 -0.59 0.31
C TYR A 172 3.53 0.37 -0.87
N GLY A 173 2.28 0.71 -1.19
CA GLY A 173 1.93 1.70 -2.21
C GLY A 173 2.44 3.12 -1.93
N VAL A 174 2.74 3.47 -0.68
CA VAL A 174 3.42 4.74 -0.32
C VAL A 174 4.90 4.67 -0.70
N LEU A 175 5.49 3.49 -0.59
CA LEU A 175 6.92 3.25 -0.78
C LEU A 175 7.29 2.90 -2.23
N GLU A 176 6.36 2.38 -3.03
CA GLU A 176 6.61 1.95 -4.41
C GLU A 176 5.42 2.19 -5.36
N GLN A 177 5.70 2.26 -6.67
CA GLN A 177 4.70 2.34 -7.74
C GLN A 177 4.13 0.95 -8.11
N PHE A 178 3.53 0.26 -7.14
CA PHE A 178 3.10 -1.12 -7.32
C PHE A 178 1.79 -1.27 -8.12
N VAL A 179 0.94 -0.24 -8.12
CA VAL A 179 -0.46 -0.32 -8.55
C VAL A 179 -0.68 -0.29 -10.06
N MET A 180 0.36 -0.04 -10.85
CA MET A 180 0.27 -0.08 -12.30
C MET A 180 0.96 -1.30 -12.92
N ASN A 181 1.63 -2.14 -12.12
CA ASN A 181 2.16 -3.40 -12.61
C ASN A 181 1.07 -4.48 -12.56
N GLY A 182 0.33 -4.64 -13.66
CA GLY A 182 -0.88 -5.49 -13.74
C GLY A 182 -0.70 -6.94 -13.29
N PHE A 183 0.53 -7.48 -13.30
CA PHE A 183 0.81 -8.85 -12.82
C PHE A 183 0.90 -8.98 -11.31
N MET A 184 1.26 -7.91 -10.59
CA MET A 184 1.48 -7.92 -9.15
C MET A 184 0.38 -7.20 -8.38
N ASN A 185 -0.69 -6.77 -9.06
CA ASN A 185 -1.60 -5.76 -8.56
C ASN A 185 -2.70 -6.32 -7.63
N PRO A 186 -2.61 -6.18 -6.29
CA PRO A 186 -3.70 -6.54 -5.38
C PRO A 186 -4.99 -5.74 -5.66
N PHE A 187 -4.93 -4.68 -6.47
CA PHE A 187 -6.09 -3.90 -6.89
C PHE A 187 -6.97 -4.61 -7.90
N ILE A 188 -6.39 -5.48 -8.77
CA ILE A 188 -7.21 -6.35 -9.62
C ILE A 188 -7.93 -7.38 -8.76
N LEU A 189 -7.27 -7.89 -7.72
CA LEU A 189 -7.88 -8.79 -6.74
C LEU A 189 -9.05 -8.11 -6.00
N LEU A 190 -8.86 -6.86 -5.56
CA LEU A 190 -9.90 -6.03 -4.92
C LEU A 190 -11.10 -5.74 -5.84
N CYS A 191 -10.85 -5.41 -7.11
CA CYS A 191 -11.90 -5.25 -8.10
C CYS A 191 -12.63 -6.58 -8.36
N GLY A 192 -11.90 -7.70 -8.39
CA GLY A 192 -12.45 -9.04 -8.50
C GLY A 192 -13.43 -9.37 -7.36
N ILE A 193 -13.06 -9.06 -6.12
CA ILE A 193 -13.95 -9.26 -4.94
C ILE A 193 -15.21 -8.38 -5.03
N LEU A 194 -15.10 -7.15 -5.54
CA LEU A 194 -16.25 -6.28 -5.69
C LEU A 194 -17.21 -6.75 -6.81
N LEU A 195 -16.66 -7.28 -7.91
CA LEU A 195 -17.41 -7.77 -9.07
C LEU A 195 -17.97 -9.19 -8.88
N TYR A 196 -17.29 -10.03 -8.10
CA TYR A 196 -17.66 -11.43 -7.82
C TYR A 196 -17.73 -11.65 -6.30
N PRO A 197 -18.90 -11.36 -5.67
CA PRO A 197 -19.14 -11.51 -4.23
C PRO A 197 -18.73 -12.88 -3.69
N ASP A 198 -19.13 -13.94 -4.40
CA ASP A 198 -19.04 -15.31 -3.91
C ASP A 198 -17.62 -15.90 -4.05
N ILE A 199 -16.66 -15.14 -4.59
CA ILE A 199 -15.31 -15.64 -4.87
C ILE A 199 -14.54 -15.99 -3.60
N LEU A 200 -14.89 -15.35 -2.47
CA LEU A 200 -14.29 -15.61 -1.16
C LEU A 200 -15.02 -16.74 -0.41
N ASP A 201 -16.31 -16.93 -0.66
CA ASP A 201 -17.16 -17.93 0.00
C ASP A 201 -16.99 -19.35 -0.56
N GLN A 202 -16.49 -19.47 -1.79
CA GLN A 202 -16.28 -20.77 -2.45
C GLN A 202 -15.26 -21.68 -1.75
N ASN A 203 -14.38 -21.14 -0.91
CA ASN A 203 -13.45 -21.96 -0.11
C ASN A 203 -14.10 -22.60 1.13
N THR A 204 -15.30 -22.19 1.53
CA THR A 204 -16.02 -22.78 2.67
C THR A 204 -16.96 -23.89 2.23
N ALA A 205 -17.44 -23.87 0.98
CA ALA A 205 -18.36 -24.87 0.45
C ALA A 205 -17.69 -26.18 -0.03
N GLY A 206 -16.35 -26.21 -0.13
CA GLY A 206 -15.60 -27.34 -0.69
C GLY A 206 -14.87 -28.26 0.32
N ILE A 207 -14.96 -27.97 1.63
CA ILE A 207 -14.27 -28.77 2.68
C ILE A 207 -15.23 -29.72 3.41
N GLU A 208 -16.54 -29.63 3.18
CA GLU A 208 -17.49 -30.70 3.54
C GLU A 208 -17.83 -31.55 2.32
N LYS A 209 -17.00 -32.56 2.05
CA LYS A 209 -17.40 -33.87 1.52
C LYS A 209 -16.27 -34.88 1.62
#